data_AF-A0A3N2APZ1-F1
#
_entry.id   AF-A0A3N2APZ1-F1
#
_cell.length_a   1.000
_cell.length_b   1.000
_cell.length_c   1.000
_cell.angle_alpha   90.00
_cell.angle_beta   90.00
_cell.angle_gamma   90.00
#
_symmetry.space_group_name_H-M   'P 1'
#
loop_
_entity.id
_entity.type
_entity.pdbx_description
1 polymer ?
#
loop_
_entity_poly.entity_id
_entity_poly.type
_entity_poly.pdbx_seq_one_letter_code
_entity_poly.pdbx_strand_id
1 'polypeptide(L)'
;MSLPADVLAVVRDDARLLSMSRGADVSFALVDDRGPQRLRLRDGKITAAERSDFAVRLGDAEWAQLLDAAPHAGAHHVLPMLRDGRATLSGDELAFSQHLQLLRRLIEALRQAPAASAPSAPTRRPLTMRGEYVRVDGPLGTSDVYVERAGTGPQLLCLATAGSDSSQFHGLITDTDLSDRFELVAVDLPWHGKSTPVPGVDPVEYRLDPGAYTALIVAIADATALVGPILLGPSMAGAAVVRAIATHPERFAGAVSCQAGPRVTGRSTPALRSAVINQALHVPEWTYGLMNPASPLEHRDRVWWGYSSGGYGAYDADIAGYQQWDLAEVEHLLTLDSPHIAVLSGAYDTSVPPSASRELAGRIPNASFELMPDLGHFPHAEHPARFAHYLEGALARILSAP
;
A
#
# COMPACT_ATOMS: atom_id res chain seq x y z
N MET A 1 11.85 -1.04 -26.24
CA MET A 1 11.96 0.19 -27.05
C MET A 1 12.49 1.28 -26.14
N SER A 2 13.59 1.99 -26.44
CA SER A 2 14.03 3.15 -25.61
C SER A 2 12.98 4.28 -25.67
N LEU A 3 13.23 5.44 -25.02
CA LEU A 3 12.34 6.61 -25.08
C LEU A 3 11.86 6.90 -26.52
N PRO A 4 10.63 7.36 -26.74
CA PRO A 4 10.24 7.86 -28.06
C PRO A 4 11.15 8.99 -28.51
N ALA A 5 11.39 9.13 -29.82
CA ALA A 5 12.23 10.20 -30.36
C ALA A 5 11.67 11.61 -30.07
N ASP A 6 10.35 11.71 -29.93
CA ASP A 6 9.64 12.93 -29.53
C ASP A 6 8.61 12.59 -28.44
N VAL A 7 9.04 12.65 -27.18
CA VAL A 7 8.18 12.42 -26.01
C VAL A 7 7.02 13.41 -25.97
N LEU A 8 7.24 14.68 -26.35
CA LEU A 8 6.22 15.72 -26.32
C LEU A 8 5.06 15.38 -27.25
N ALA A 9 5.36 14.93 -28.48
CA ALA A 9 4.35 14.53 -29.44
C ALA A 9 3.45 13.39 -28.93
N VAL A 10 3.99 12.47 -28.12
CA VAL A 10 3.23 11.33 -27.58
C VAL A 10 2.27 11.77 -26.47
N VAL A 11 2.70 12.65 -25.57
CA VAL A 11 1.96 12.94 -24.32
C VAL A 11 1.18 14.25 -24.33
N ARG A 12 1.33 15.09 -25.36
CA ARG A 12 0.71 16.44 -25.40
C ARG A 12 -0.81 16.45 -25.27
N ASP A 13 -1.47 15.35 -25.62
CA ASP A 13 -2.92 15.21 -25.64
C ASP A 13 -3.45 14.33 -24.49
N ASP A 14 -2.59 13.93 -23.52
CA ASP A 14 -3.01 13.11 -22.38
C ASP A 14 -3.86 13.91 -21.38
N ALA A 15 -5.17 13.72 -21.42
CA ALA A 15 -6.12 14.50 -20.62
C ALA A 15 -5.87 14.42 -19.10
N ARG A 16 -5.44 13.26 -18.59
CA ARG A 16 -5.17 13.07 -17.16
C ARG A 16 -3.92 13.84 -16.73
N LEU A 17 -2.82 13.79 -17.51
CA LEU A 17 -1.61 14.57 -17.27
C LEU A 17 -1.87 16.08 -17.27
N LEU A 18 -2.63 16.56 -18.27
CA LEU A 18 -2.98 17.98 -18.36
C LEU A 18 -3.92 18.40 -17.21
N SER A 19 -4.85 17.54 -16.79
CA SER A 19 -5.69 17.85 -15.64
C SER A 19 -4.90 17.88 -14.33
N MET A 20 -3.99 16.92 -14.12
CA MET A 20 -3.16 16.81 -12.91
C MET A 20 -2.14 17.95 -12.78
N SER A 21 -1.71 18.57 -13.88
CA SER A 21 -0.73 19.66 -13.88
C SER A 21 -1.31 21.06 -13.75
N ARG A 22 -2.62 21.20 -13.48
CA ARG A 22 -3.24 22.51 -13.18
C ARG A 22 -2.69 23.04 -11.85
N GLY A 23 -2.17 24.27 -11.84
CA GLY A 23 -1.53 24.87 -10.67
C GLY A 23 -0.09 24.41 -10.43
N ALA A 24 0.49 23.61 -11.32
CA ALA A 24 1.92 23.29 -11.33
C ALA A 24 2.67 24.18 -12.32
N ASP A 25 3.94 24.45 -12.04
CA ASP A 25 4.91 25.00 -12.98
C ASP A 25 6.24 24.31 -12.73
N VAL A 26 6.56 23.31 -13.54
CA VAL A 26 7.76 22.48 -13.37
C VAL A 26 8.32 22.07 -14.72
N SER A 27 9.64 22.05 -14.81
CA SER A 27 10.38 21.54 -15.95
C SER A 27 11.22 20.35 -15.54
N PHE A 28 11.23 19.29 -16.35
CA PHE A 28 12.05 18.11 -16.10
C PHE A 28 12.59 17.50 -17.37
N ALA A 29 13.66 16.72 -17.23
CA ALA A 29 14.27 15.98 -18.34
C ALA A 29 14.12 14.47 -18.14
N LEU A 30 13.75 13.77 -19.21
CA LEU A 30 13.95 12.32 -19.33
C LEU A 30 15.25 12.11 -20.11
N VAL A 31 16.18 11.36 -19.54
CA VAL A 31 17.53 11.19 -20.12
C VAL A 31 17.79 9.72 -20.40
N ASP A 32 18.08 9.42 -21.66
CA ASP A 32 18.59 8.12 -22.13
C ASP A 32 20.01 8.27 -22.70
N ASP A 33 20.48 7.27 -23.45
CA ASP A 33 21.82 7.27 -24.04
C ASP A 33 21.96 8.25 -25.23
N ARG A 34 20.86 8.71 -25.82
CA ARG A 34 20.84 9.71 -26.90
C ARG A 34 20.84 11.14 -26.37
N GLY A 35 20.37 11.33 -25.15
CA GLY A 35 20.45 12.61 -24.43
C GLY A 35 19.13 13.04 -23.79
N PRO A 36 19.09 14.28 -23.24
CA PRO A 36 17.93 14.75 -22.51
C PRO A 36 16.80 15.23 -23.43
N GLN A 37 15.58 14.76 -23.19
CA GLN A 37 14.34 15.37 -23.69
C GLN A 37 13.71 16.20 -22.56
N ARG A 38 13.67 17.52 -22.75
CA ARG A 38 13.24 18.49 -21.72
C ARG A 38 11.82 18.98 -21.97
N LEU A 39 11.02 18.92 -20.94
CA LEU A 39 9.60 19.26 -20.96
C LEU A 39 9.28 20.23 -19.83
N ARG A 40 8.28 21.08 -20.04
CA ARG A 40 7.69 21.91 -19.00
C ARG A 40 6.20 21.66 -18.93
N LEU A 41 5.70 21.36 -17.75
CA LEU A 41 4.29 21.32 -17.41
C LEU A 41 3.93 22.60 -16.67
N ARG A 42 3.02 23.39 -17.24
CA ARG A 42 2.53 24.62 -16.64
C ARG A 42 1.04 24.78 -16.84
N ASP A 43 0.29 24.84 -15.75
CA ASP A 43 -1.16 25.14 -15.73
C ASP A 43 -1.97 24.32 -16.76
N GLY A 44 -1.73 23.01 -16.79
CA GLY A 44 -2.41 22.10 -17.69
C GLY A 44 -1.97 22.14 -19.15
N LYS A 45 -0.76 22.64 -19.41
CA LYS A 45 -0.11 22.61 -20.74
C LYS A 45 1.28 21.98 -20.62
N ILE A 46 1.65 21.19 -21.62
CA ILE A 46 3.00 20.65 -21.77
C ILE A 46 3.68 21.24 -23.00
N THR A 47 4.93 21.69 -22.84
CA THR A 47 5.75 22.24 -23.93
C THR A 47 7.18 21.73 -23.86
N ALA A 48 7.95 21.88 -24.93
CA ALA A 48 9.40 21.75 -24.88
C ALA A 48 10.00 22.80 -23.94
N ALA A 49 11.14 22.49 -23.33
CA ALA A 49 11.85 23.39 -22.43
C ALA A 49 13.35 23.45 -22.74
N GLU A 50 13.98 24.60 -22.51
CA GLU A 50 15.43 24.76 -22.67
C GLU A 50 16.21 24.24 -21.45
N ARG A 51 15.60 24.36 -20.26
CA ARG A 51 16.15 23.96 -18.96
C ARG A 51 15.17 23.03 -18.25
N SER A 52 15.66 22.32 -17.25
CA SER A 52 14.90 21.42 -16.40
C SER A 52 15.26 21.67 -14.94
N ASP A 53 14.27 21.71 -14.06
CA ASP A 53 14.47 21.80 -12.61
C ASP A 53 15.11 20.52 -12.09
N PHE A 54 14.64 19.35 -12.57
CA PHE A 54 15.27 18.06 -12.30
C PHE A 54 15.35 17.16 -13.54
N ALA A 55 16.17 16.12 -13.50
CA ALA A 55 16.33 15.14 -14.56
C ALA A 55 16.33 13.72 -13.99
N VAL A 56 15.63 12.81 -14.68
CA VAL A 56 15.68 11.38 -14.39
C VAL A 56 16.40 10.69 -15.54
N ARG A 57 17.50 10.01 -15.21
CA ARG A 57 18.33 9.28 -16.17
C ARG A 57 18.21 7.78 -15.95
N LEU A 58 18.00 7.06 -17.05
CA LEU A 58 18.08 5.60 -17.14
C LEU A 58 18.84 5.21 -18.41
N GLY A 59 19.38 4.00 -18.48
CA GLY A 59 19.93 3.45 -19.72
C GLY A 59 18.82 3.06 -20.70
N ASP A 60 19.17 2.83 -21.97
CA ASP A 60 18.20 2.44 -23.00
C ASP A 60 17.45 1.14 -22.65
N ALA A 61 18.11 0.18 -22.00
CA ALA A 61 17.52 -1.09 -21.57
C ALA A 61 16.50 -0.87 -20.44
N GLU A 62 16.83 -0.03 -19.46
CA GLU A 62 15.96 0.32 -18.35
C GLU A 62 14.74 1.12 -18.81
N TRP A 63 14.92 2.08 -19.74
CA TRP A 63 13.79 2.76 -20.39
C TRP A 63 12.90 1.77 -21.12
N ALA A 64 13.49 0.81 -21.84
CA ALA A 64 12.73 -0.22 -22.53
C ALA A 64 11.88 -1.09 -21.60
N GLN A 65 12.40 -1.45 -20.42
CA GLN A 65 11.62 -2.17 -19.42
C GLN A 65 10.53 -1.29 -18.80
N LEU A 66 10.84 -0.03 -18.49
CA LEU A 66 9.90 0.90 -17.86
C LEU A 66 8.70 1.26 -18.73
N LEU A 67 8.91 1.31 -20.06
CA LEU A 67 7.92 1.62 -21.06
C LEU A 67 7.23 0.38 -21.67
N ASP A 68 7.60 -0.81 -21.22
CA ASP A 68 6.95 -2.06 -21.65
C ASP A 68 5.45 -2.05 -21.29
N ALA A 69 4.65 -2.80 -22.05
CA ALA A 69 3.22 -2.96 -21.79
C ALA A 69 2.94 -3.78 -20.52
N ALA A 70 3.83 -4.71 -20.19
CA ALA A 70 3.79 -5.59 -19.03
C ALA A 70 5.16 -5.58 -18.32
N PRO A 71 5.55 -4.44 -17.74
CA PRO A 71 6.86 -4.29 -17.11
C PRO A 71 7.00 -5.28 -15.93
N HIS A 72 8.22 -5.80 -15.74
CA HIS A 72 8.52 -6.71 -14.65
C HIS A 72 8.50 -5.98 -13.30
N ALA A 73 8.36 -6.74 -12.21
CA ALA A 73 8.43 -6.20 -10.86
C ALA A 73 9.70 -5.34 -10.63
N GLY A 74 9.48 -4.12 -10.15
CA GLY A 74 10.52 -3.13 -9.89
C GLY A 74 11.05 -2.39 -11.12
N ALA A 75 10.61 -2.73 -12.32
CA ALA A 75 10.84 -1.93 -13.52
C ALA A 75 9.60 -1.14 -13.93
N HIS A 76 8.53 -1.14 -13.12
CA HIS A 76 7.25 -0.51 -13.45
C HIS A 76 7.04 0.88 -12.85
N HIS A 77 8.05 1.44 -12.16
CA HIS A 77 7.98 2.77 -11.58
C HIS A 77 9.38 3.34 -11.35
N VAL A 78 9.53 4.68 -11.37
CA VAL A 78 10.86 5.31 -11.22
C VAL A 78 11.44 5.16 -9.81
N LEU A 79 10.59 5.20 -8.78
CA LEU A 79 11.02 5.11 -7.38
C LEU A 79 11.81 3.83 -7.04
N PRO A 80 11.33 2.60 -7.33
CA PRO A 80 12.14 1.41 -7.09
C PRO A 80 13.41 1.38 -7.95
N MET A 81 13.39 1.93 -9.17
CA MET A 81 14.59 2.02 -10.00
C MET A 81 15.63 3.00 -9.44
N LEU A 82 15.20 4.12 -8.86
CA LEU A 82 16.06 5.07 -8.15
C LEU A 82 16.67 4.43 -6.90
N ARG A 83 15.85 3.73 -6.11
CA ARG A 83 16.28 3.09 -4.86
C ARG A 83 17.34 2.00 -5.12
N ASP A 84 17.17 1.22 -6.19
CA ASP A 84 18.07 0.11 -6.51
C ASP A 84 19.21 0.55 -7.47
N GLY A 85 19.33 1.85 -7.75
CA GLY A 85 20.43 2.44 -8.54
C GLY A 85 20.36 2.27 -10.06
N ARG A 86 19.24 1.74 -10.59
CA ARG A 86 18.98 1.61 -12.05
C ARG A 86 18.57 2.93 -12.71
N ALA A 87 18.11 3.89 -11.92
CA ALA A 87 17.86 5.26 -12.34
C ALA A 87 18.67 6.22 -11.49
N THR A 88 18.99 7.40 -12.02
CA THR A 88 19.56 8.50 -11.24
C THR A 88 18.72 9.77 -11.36
N LEU A 89 18.61 10.48 -10.24
CA LEU A 89 17.99 11.80 -10.16
C LEU A 89 19.09 12.86 -10.09
N SER A 90 18.94 13.96 -10.80
CA SER A 90 19.79 15.14 -10.66
C SER A 90 18.99 16.44 -10.74
N GLY A 91 19.51 17.53 -10.19
CA GLY A 91 18.82 18.82 -10.11
C GLY A 91 18.09 19.02 -8.78
N ASP A 92 16.94 19.69 -8.82
CA ASP A 92 16.13 20.04 -7.67
C ASP A 92 15.29 18.84 -7.17
N GLU A 93 15.75 18.21 -6.08
CA GLU A 93 15.05 17.10 -5.42
C GLU A 93 13.72 17.50 -4.78
N LEU A 94 13.56 18.76 -4.37
CA LEU A 94 12.30 19.27 -3.83
C LEU A 94 11.27 19.36 -4.96
N ALA A 95 11.66 19.93 -6.11
CA ALA A 95 10.80 19.99 -7.29
C ALA A 95 10.39 18.58 -7.76
N PHE A 96 11.32 17.60 -7.73
CA PHE A 96 11.00 16.20 -7.99
C PHE A 96 9.96 15.66 -7.01
N SER A 97 10.17 15.86 -5.70
CA SER A 97 9.27 15.33 -4.66
C SER A 97 7.87 15.96 -4.70
N GLN A 98 7.75 17.22 -5.10
CA GLN A 98 6.48 17.94 -5.28
C GLN A 98 5.70 17.52 -6.53
N HIS A 99 6.38 16.98 -7.55
CA HIS A 99 5.82 16.75 -8.88
C HIS A 99 5.96 15.31 -9.40
N LEU A 100 6.33 14.37 -8.53
CA LEU A 100 6.54 12.96 -8.88
C LEU A 100 5.31 12.33 -9.56
N GLN A 101 4.11 12.71 -9.14
CA GLN A 101 2.84 12.29 -9.73
C GLN A 101 2.69 12.66 -11.21
N LEU A 102 3.30 13.78 -11.63
CA LEU A 102 3.29 14.21 -13.04
C LEU A 102 4.28 13.38 -13.85
N LEU A 103 5.47 13.12 -13.30
CA LEU A 103 6.46 12.25 -13.92
C LEU A 103 5.92 10.84 -14.12
N ARG A 104 5.31 10.25 -13.08
CA ARG A 104 4.66 8.94 -13.18
C ARG A 104 3.59 8.92 -14.26
N ARG A 105 2.65 9.88 -14.25
CA ARG A 105 1.58 9.89 -15.25
C ARG A 105 2.13 10.04 -16.66
N LEU A 106 3.16 10.86 -16.84
CA LEU A 106 3.83 11.01 -18.12
C LEU A 106 4.44 9.68 -18.60
N ILE A 107 5.13 8.96 -17.71
CA ILE A 107 5.68 7.63 -18.03
C ILE A 107 4.59 6.63 -18.37
N GLU A 108 3.47 6.63 -17.65
CA GLU A 108 2.31 5.79 -17.99
C GLU A 108 1.73 6.14 -19.36
N ALA A 109 1.68 7.43 -19.74
CA ALA A 109 1.23 7.86 -21.06
C ALA A 109 2.19 7.47 -22.19
N LEU A 110 3.48 7.26 -21.87
CA LEU A 110 4.47 6.76 -22.81
C LEU A 110 4.43 5.23 -22.97
N ARG A 111 3.81 4.49 -22.05
CA ARG A 111 3.69 3.03 -22.18
C ARG A 111 2.82 2.67 -23.36
N GLN A 112 3.29 1.73 -24.16
CA GLN A 112 2.50 1.12 -25.23
C GLN A 112 1.51 0.13 -24.64
N ALA A 113 0.57 0.60 -23.82
CA ALA A 113 -0.54 -0.23 -23.41
C ALA A 113 -1.43 -0.49 -24.64
N PRO A 114 -1.92 -1.72 -24.86
CA PRO A 114 -3.02 -1.92 -25.79
C PRO A 114 -4.14 -0.95 -25.41
N ALA A 115 -4.77 -0.31 -26.40
CA ALA A 115 -5.91 0.57 -26.17
C ALA A 115 -6.88 -0.16 -25.25
N ALA A 116 -6.97 0.28 -23.99
CA ALA A 116 -7.86 -0.34 -23.03
C ALA A 116 -9.26 -0.28 -23.64
N SER A 117 -9.93 -1.42 -23.72
CA SER A 117 -11.37 -1.43 -23.96
C SER A 117 -12.00 -0.42 -23.01
N ALA A 118 -12.88 0.43 -23.51
CA ALA A 118 -13.56 1.44 -22.70
C ALA A 118 -14.02 0.79 -21.38
N PRO A 119 -13.75 1.40 -20.21
CA PRO A 119 -14.06 0.79 -18.93
C PRO A 119 -15.55 0.43 -18.90
N SER A 120 -15.86 -0.86 -18.98
CA SER A 120 -17.19 -1.34 -18.65
C SER A 120 -17.29 -1.26 -17.13
N ALA A 121 -18.23 -0.49 -16.59
CA ALA A 121 -18.53 -0.52 -15.17
C ALA A 121 -18.85 -1.98 -14.80
N PRO A 122 -18.00 -2.66 -14.02
CA PRO A 122 -18.26 -4.05 -13.67
C PRO A 122 -19.58 -4.12 -12.90
N THR A 123 -20.40 -5.12 -13.16
CA THR A 123 -21.53 -5.45 -12.30
C THR A 123 -20.98 -5.87 -10.94
N ARG A 124 -21.07 -4.97 -9.96
CA ARG A 124 -20.62 -5.18 -8.58
C ARG A 124 -21.77 -5.47 -7.65
N ARG A 125 -21.47 -6.18 -6.57
CA ARG A 125 -22.37 -6.28 -5.42
C ARG A 125 -22.47 -4.90 -4.76
N PRO A 126 -23.63 -4.52 -4.22
CA PRO A 126 -23.74 -3.29 -3.43
C PRO A 126 -22.78 -3.32 -2.24
N LEU A 127 -22.06 -2.22 -1.99
CA LEU A 127 -21.28 -2.06 -0.77
C LEU A 127 -22.25 -1.96 0.43
N THR A 128 -22.47 -3.09 1.11
CA THR A 128 -23.39 -3.19 2.23
C THR A 128 -22.60 -3.45 3.50
N MET A 129 -22.24 -2.39 4.21
CA MET A 129 -21.54 -2.45 5.49
C MET A 129 -22.29 -1.61 6.52
N ARG A 130 -22.23 -2.02 7.80
CA ARG A 130 -22.71 -1.22 8.93
C ARG A 130 -21.50 -0.61 9.64
N GLY A 131 -21.47 0.72 9.67
CA GLY A 131 -20.43 1.48 10.36
C GLY A 131 -20.90 1.96 11.73
N GLU A 132 -20.05 1.85 12.75
CA GLU A 132 -20.29 2.38 14.09
C GLU A 132 -19.00 2.90 14.72
N TYR A 133 -19.14 3.76 15.73
CA TYR A 133 -18.05 4.17 16.59
C TYR A 133 -18.05 3.34 17.86
N VAL A 134 -16.93 2.70 18.15
CA VAL A 134 -16.72 1.89 19.36
C VAL A 134 -15.67 2.58 20.22
N ARG A 135 -16.02 2.81 21.48
CA ARG A 135 -15.09 3.34 22.48
C ARG A 135 -14.05 2.25 22.81
N VAL A 136 -12.78 2.53 22.54
CA VAL A 136 -11.66 1.61 22.82
C VAL A 136 -10.73 2.26 23.83
N ASP A 137 -10.52 1.58 24.96
CA ASP A 137 -9.48 1.90 25.93
C ASP A 137 -8.21 1.12 25.54
N GLY A 138 -7.26 1.82 24.90
CA GLY A 138 -6.07 1.21 24.32
C GLY A 138 -4.76 1.78 24.85
N PRO A 139 -3.62 1.28 24.35
CA PRO A 139 -2.29 1.72 24.78
C PRO A 139 -1.96 3.17 24.41
N LEU A 140 -2.68 3.74 23.44
CA LEU A 140 -2.56 5.15 23.07
C LEU A 140 -3.45 6.07 23.92
N GLY A 141 -4.26 5.49 24.81
CA GLY A 141 -5.35 6.13 25.52
C GLY A 141 -6.72 5.73 24.98
N THR A 142 -7.74 6.42 25.47
CA THR A 142 -9.15 6.16 25.14
C THR A 142 -9.56 6.91 23.87
N SER A 143 -10.03 6.22 22.83
CA SER A 143 -10.48 6.84 21.57
C SER A 143 -11.76 6.21 21.02
N ASP A 144 -12.51 6.95 20.21
CA ASP A 144 -13.64 6.42 19.45
C ASP A 144 -13.12 5.87 18.11
N VAL A 145 -13.08 4.54 18.01
CA VAL A 145 -12.61 3.79 16.84
C VAL A 145 -13.78 3.51 15.90
N TYR A 146 -13.64 3.87 14.64
CA TYR A 146 -14.63 3.55 13.61
C TYR A 146 -14.45 2.12 13.12
N VAL A 147 -15.56 1.38 13.10
CA VAL A 147 -15.62 -0.04 12.75
C VAL A 147 -16.69 -0.25 11.69
N GLU A 148 -16.36 -0.93 10.60
CA GLU A 148 -17.29 -1.35 9.56
C GLU A 148 -17.43 -2.88 9.56
N ARG A 149 -18.68 -3.36 9.56
CA ARG A 149 -18.99 -4.80 9.54
C ARG A 149 -19.79 -5.19 8.31
N ALA A 150 -19.48 -6.34 7.73
CA ALA A 150 -20.28 -6.96 6.67
C ALA A 150 -20.18 -8.48 6.67
N GLY A 151 -21.30 -9.13 6.39
CA GLY A 151 -21.39 -10.59 6.37
C GLY A 151 -21.67 -11.20 7.74
N THR A 152 -21.59 -12.53 7.81
CA THR A 152 -21.78 -13.35 9.01
C THR A 152 -20.89 -14.58 8.91
N GLY A 153 -20.46 -15.16 10.03
CA GLY A 153 -19.63 -16.38 10.05
C GLY A 153 -18.36 -16.16 10.88
N PRO A 154 -17.28 -16.93 10.62
CA PRO A 154 -15.98 -16.67 11.24
C PRO A 154 -15.54 -15.23 11.00
N GLN A 155 -15.02 -14.60 12.06
CA GLN A 155 -14.71 -13.17 12.07
C GLN A 155 -13.32 -12.91 11.51
N LEU A 156 -13.24 -11.97 10.56
CA LEU A 156 -11.98 -11.45 10.01
C LEU A 156 -11.78 -10.03 10.55
N LEU A 157 -10.82 -9.84 11.45
CA LEU A 157 -10.42 -8.51 11.90
C LEU A 157 -9.41 -7.94 10.89
N CYS A 158 -9.88 -7.01 10.07
CA CYS A 158 -9.15 -6.42 8.96
C CYS A 158 -8.47 -5.11 9.39
N LEU A 159 -7.14 -5.09 9.29
CA LEU A 159 -6.27 -3.98 9.70
C LEU A 159 -5.60 -3.37 8.47
N ALA A 160 -5.78 -2.07 8.25
CA ALA A 160 -5.28 -1.40 7.06
C ALA A 160 -3.74 -1.30 7.03
N THR A 161 -3.21 -0.96 5.86
CA THR A 161 -1.79 -0.60 5.70
C THR A 161 -1.48 0.74 6.38
N ALA A 162 -0.18 1.03 6.57
CA ALA A 162 0.31 2.28 7.17
C ALA A 162 -0.34 3.51 6.53
N GLY A 163 -0.81 4.47 7.35
CA GLY A 163 -1.40 5.74 6.94
C GLY A 163 -2.74 5.63 6.20
N SER A 164 -3.37 4.46 6.21
CA SER A 164 -4.64 4.21 5.51
C SER A 164 -5.74 3.74 6.47
N ASP A 165 -6.86 3.27 5.92
CA ASP A 165 -8.10 3.04 6.65
C ASP A 165 -8.91 1.86 6.09
N SER A 166 -10.03 1.56 6.74
CA SER A 166 -10.95 0.45 6.44
C SER A 166 -11.44 0.42 4.99
N SER A 167 -11.42 1.54 4.26
CA SER A 167 -11.86 1.59 2.86
C SER A 167 -11.02 0.70 1.93
N GLN A 168 -9.79 0.33 2.32
CA GLN A 168 -8.97 -0.62 1.58
C GLN A 168 -9.64 -2.00 1.41
N PHE A 169 -10.58 -2.36 2.28
CA PHE A 169 -11.27 -3.65 2.28
C PHE A 169 -12.60 -3.64 1.52
N HIS A 170 -13.11 -2.47 1.10
CA HIS A 170 -14.43 -2.36 0.44
C HIS A 170 -14.55 -3.22 -0.82
N GLY A 171 -13.44 -3.38 -1.56
CA GLY A 171 -13.40 -4.26 -2.73
C GLY A 171 -13.70 -5.72 -2.43
N LEU A 172 -13.34 -6.22 -1.23
CA LEU A 172 -13.67 -7.58 -0.83
C LEU A 172 -15.18 -7.79 -0.65
N ILE A 173 -15.93 -6.71 -0.40
CA ILE A 173 -17.40 -6.76 -0.33
C ILE A 173 -18.02 -6.61 -1.72
N THR A 174 -17.55 -5.65 -2.51
CA THR A 174 -18.20 -5.31 -3.78
C THR A 174 -17.88 -6.28 -4.91
N ASP A 175 -16.71 -6.91 -4.86
CA ASP A 175 -16.15 -7.66 -6.00
C ASP A 175 -16.01 -9.16 -5.72
N THR A 176 -16.48 -9.64 -4.57
CA THR A 176 -16.30 -11.03 -4.12
C THR A 176 -17.53 -11.56 -3.36
N ASP A 177 -17.57 -12.86 -3.11
CA ASP A 177 -18.59 -13.54 -2.28
C ASP A 177 -18.10 -13.80 -0.84
N LEU A 178 -16.97 -13.22 -0.42
CA LEU A 178 -16.34 -13.52 0.87
C LEU A 178 -17.26 -13.26 2.07
N SER A 179 -18.02 -12.16 2.02
CA SER A 179 -19.00 -11.79 3.06
C SER A 179 -20.22 -12.72 3.16
N ASP A 180 -20.36 -13.69 2.25
CA ASP A 180 -21.42 -14.71 2.32
C ASP A 180 -21.05 -15.84 3.29
N ARG A 181 -19.77 -15.95 3.65
CA ARG A 181 -19.22 -17.02 4.50
C ARG A 181 -18.46 -16.51 5.73
N PHE A 182 -18.01 -15.26 5.69
CA PHE A 182 -17.23 -14.63 6.76
C PHE A 182 -17.85 -13.31 7.18
N GLU A 183 -17.65 -12.93 8.45
CA GLU A 183 -17.90 -11.56 8.92
C GLU A 183 -16.61 -10.76 8.77
N LEU A 184 -16.58 -9.79 7.85
CA LEU A 184 -15.48 -8.83 7.74
C LEU A 184 -15.72 -7.70 8.76
N VAL A 185 -14.74 -7.47 9.61
CA VAL A 185 -14.71 -6.39 10.61
C VAL A 185 -13.49 -5.53 10.33
N ALA A 186 -13.69 -4.45 9.55
CA ALA A 186 -12.63 -3.52 9.18
C ALA A 186 -12.62 -2.33 10.14
N VAL A 187 -11.42 -1.94 10.59
CA VAL A 187 -11.27 -0.88 11.60
C VAL A 187 -10.34 0.23 11.11
N ASP A 188 -10.71 1.45 11.45
CA ASP A 188 -9.81 2.60 11.32
C ASP A 188 -9.03 2.72 12.63
N LEU A 189 -7.70 2.62 12.61
CA LEU A 189 -6.91 2.84 13.83
C LEU A 189 -7.15 4.25 14.39
N PRO A 190 -6.89 4.52 15.68
CA PRO A 190 -6.83 5.89 16.18
C PRO A 190 -5.96 6.76 15.25
N TRP A 191 -6.38 8.01 15.01
CA TRP A 191 -5.81 8.95 14.01
C TRP A 191 -5.99 8.62 12.53
N HIS A 192 -6.61 7.49 12.20
CA HIS A 192 -6.81 7.05 10.82
C HIS A 192 -8.26 7.15 10.40
N GLY A 193 -8.49 7.34 9.10
CA GLY A 193 -9.81 7.37 8.49
C GLY A 193 -10.81 8.24 9.25
N LYS A 194 -11.86 7.60 9.76
CA LYS A 194 -12.95 8.23 10.51
C LYS A 194 -12.77 8.17 12.03
N SER A 195 -11.76 7.47 12.54
CA SER A 195 -11.45 7.37 13.97
C SER A 195 -10.87 8.67 14.52
N THR A 196 -11.22 9.00 15.76
CA THR A 196 -10.74 10.24 16.38
C THR A 196 -9.32 10.09 16.95
N PRO A 197 -8.53 11.17 16.99
CA PRO A 197 -7.39 11.27 17.89
C PRO A 197 -7.81 11.04 19.35
N VAL A 198 -6.90 10.52 20.17
CA VAL A 198 -7.14 10.39 21.61
C VAL A 198 -7.32 11.79 22.22
N PRO A 199 -8.41 12.04 22.97
CA PRO A 199 -8.64 13.33 23.61
C PRO A 199 -7.49 13.72 24.55
N GLY A 200 -7.06 14.99 24.45
CA GLY A 200 -5.98 15.52 25.29
C GLY A 200 -4.56 15.23 24.78
N VAL A 201 -4.41 14.50 23.68
CA VAL A 201 -3.14 14.29 22.98
C VAL A 201 -3.09 15.21 21.76
N ASP A 202 -1.94 15.86 21.52
CA ASP A 202 -1.77 16.68 20.33
C ASP A 202 -1.82 15.78 19.08
N PRO A 203 -2.67 16.08 18.08
CA PRO A 203 -2.77 15.26 16.88
C PRO A 203 -1.44 15.03 16.14
N VAL A 204 -0.46 15.93 16.29
CA VAL A 204 0.86 15.79 15.63
C VAL A 204 1.82 14.85 16.37
N GLU A 205 1.49 14.42 17.58
CA GLU A 205 2.29 13.54 18.45
C GLU A 205 1.99 12.06 18.26
N TYR A 206 1.07 11.69 17.36
CA TYR A 206 0.75 10.29 17.06
C TYR A 206 2.00 9.43 16.81
N ARG A 207 2.12 8.32 17.55
CA ARG A 207 3.15 7.28 17.36
C ARG A 207 2.53 5.91 17.60
N LEU A 208 3.04 4.92 16.89
CA LEU A 208 2.56 3.54 17.01
C LEU A 208 3.75 2.58 16.96
N ASP A 209 4.30 2.23 18.11
CA ASP A 209 5.33 1.18 18.17
C ASP A 209 4.71 -0.23 18.05
N PRO A 210 5.50 -1.28 17.76
CA PRO A 210 4.98 -2.65 17.58
C PRO A 210 4.24 -3.20 18.82
N GLY A 211 4.68 -2.80 20.02
CA GLY A 211 4.05 -3.12 21.30
C GLY A 211 2.66 -2.53 21.41
N ALA A 212 2.56 -1.22 21.26
CA ALA A 212 1.32 -0.47 21.25
C ALA A 212 0.37 -0.96 20.16
N TYR A 213 0.86 -1.29 18.95
CA TYR A 213 -0.02 -1.80 17.90
C TYR A 213 -0.65 -3.14 18.29
N THR A 214 0.13 -4.07 18.84
CA THR A 214 -0.41 -5.37 19.27
C THR A 214 -1.44 -5.23 20.39
N ALA A 215 -1.14 -4.41 21.40
CA ALA A 215 -2.07 -4.16 22.50
C ALA A 215 -3.35 -3.46 22.02
N LEU A 216 -3.24 -2.60 21.00
CA LEU A 216 -4.39 -1.97 20.37
C LEU A 216 -5.26 -2.98 19.59
N ILE A 217 -4.67 -3.94 18.87
CA ILE A 217 -5.42 -5.02 18.19
C ILE A 217 -6.25 -5.79 19.20
N VAL A 218 -5.66 -6.16 20.34
CA VAL A 218 -6.35 -6.87 21.44
C VAL A 218 -7.48 -6.01 22.01
N ALA A 219 -7.22 -4.74 22.31
CA ALA A 219 -8.22 -3.82 22.85
C ALA A 219 -9.40 -3.59 21.89
N ILE A 220 -9.13 -3.49 20.57
CA ILE A 220 -10.17 -3.39 19.55
C ILE A 220 -11.00 -4.68 19.52
N ALA A 221 -10.37 -5.85 19.52
CA ALA A 221 -11.09 -7.13 19.55
C ALA A 221 -12.00 -7.27 20.79
N ASP A 222 -11.52 -6.86 21.95
CA ASP A 222 -12.29 -6.83 23.21
C ASP A 222 -13.49 -5.87 23.12
N ALA A 223 -13.25 -4.62 22.75
CA ALA A 223 -14.28 -3.58 22.70
C ALA A 223 -15.35 -3.86 21.63
N THR A 224 -14.98 -4.58 20.56
CA THR A 224 -15.89 -4.99 19.48
C THR A 224 -16.48 -6.39 19.71
N ALA A 225 -16.24 -7.00 20.87
CA ALA A 225 -16.75 -8.31 21.27
C ALA A 225 -16.47 -9.42 20.25
N LEU A 226 -15.28 -9.40 19.62
CA LEU A 226 -14.85 -10.46 18.71
C LEU A 226 -14.36 -11.67 19.51
N VAL A 227 -14.72 -12.86 19.05
CA VAL A 227 -14.41 -14.12 19.74
C VAL A 227 -13.53 -14.96 18.84
N GLY A 228 -12.22 -15.00 19.16
CA GLY A 228 -11.23 -15.72 18.37
C GLY A 228 -11.17 -15.30 16.90
N PRO A 229 -11.17 -14.01 16.55
CA PRO A 229 -11.14 -13.60 15.15
C PRO A 229 -9.86 -14.08 14.47
N ILE A 230 -9.93 -14.29 13.16
CA ILE A 230 -8.76 -14.41 12.29
C ILE A 230 -8.29 -13.01 11.96
N LEU A 231 -7.01 -12.73 12.16
CA LEU A 231 -6.44 -11.44 11.83
C LEU A 231 -6.07 -11.36 10.34
N LEU A 232 -6.42 -10.26 9.66
CA LEU A 232 -6.00 -9.99 8.29
C LEU A 232 -5.25 -8.65 8.25
N GLY A 233 -3.94 -8.71 8.03
CA GLY A 233 -3.06 -7.54 8.04
C GLY A 233 -2.12 -7.52 6.84
N PRO A 234 -2.14 -6.47 5.99
CA PRO A 234 -1.13 -6.19 5.00
C PRO A 234 -0.06 -5.21 5.49
N SER A 235 1.18 -5.35 5.01
CA SER A 235 2.29 -4.42 5.25
C SER A 235 2.62 -4.29 6.75
N MET A 236 2.58 -3.08 7.32
CA MET A 236 2.74 -2.84 8.76
C MET A 236 1.81 -3.73 9.60
N ALA A 237 0.54 -3.87 9.20
CA ALA A 237 -0.39 -4.74 9.89
C ALA A 237 -0.01 -6.22 9.74
N GLY A 238 0.63 -6.62 8.64
CA GLY A 238 1.13 -7.99 8.45
C GLY A 238 2.17 -8.39 9.49
N ALA A 239 3.07 -7.48 9.86
CA ALA A 239 3.98 -7.70 10.98
C ALA A 239 3.26 -7.69 12.33
N ALA A 240 2.31 -6.77 12.52
CA ALA A 240 1.55 -6.65 13.76
C ALA A 240 0.74 -7.91 14.09
N VAL A 241 0.11 -8.54 13.08
CA VAL A 241 -0.65 -9.77 13.31
C VAL A 241 0.25 -10.95 13.66
N VAL A 242 1.47 -11.03 13.14
CA VAL A 242 2.46 -12.04 13.56
C VAL A 242 2.81 -11.85 15.03
N ARG A 243 3.08 -10.60 15.45
CA ARG A 243 3.36 -10.26 16.85
C ARG A 243 2.18 -10.58 17.76
N ALA A 244 0.95 -10.33 17.29
CA ALA A 244 -0.27 -10.63 18.02
C ALA A 244 -0.44 -12.13 18.27
N ILE A 245 -0.23 -12.97 17.24
CA ILE A 245 -0.24 -14.44 17.41
C ILE A 245 0.85 -14.91 18.37
N ALA A 246 2.06 -14.33 18.29
CA ALA A 246 3.17 -14.72 19.15
C ALA A 246 2.93 -14.40 20.64
N THR A 247 2.27 -13.28 20.92
CA THR A 247 2.15 -12.74 22.29
C THR A 247 0.79 -12.99 22.94
N HIS A 248 -0.24 -13.27 22.14
CA HIS A 248 -1.61 -13.51 22.59
C HIS A 248 -2.24 -14.68 21.79
N PRO A 249 -1.59 -15.86 21.72
CA PRO A 249 -2.02 -16.97 20.88
C PRO A 249 -3.44 -17.47 21.21
N GLU A 250 -3.90 -17.32 22.45
CA GLU A 250 -5.23 -17.72 22.89
C GLU A 250 -6.36 -16.80 22.43
N ARG A 251 -6.02 -15.60 21.93
CA ARG A 251 -6.99 -14.57 21.56
C ARG A 251 -7.49 -14.69 20.12
N PHE A 252 -6.79 -15.43 19.26
CA PHE A 252 -6.99 -15.40 17.81
C PHE A 252 -7.00 -16.81 17.22
N ALA A 253 -7.86 -17.07 16.24
CA ALA A 253 -7.91 -18.36 15.54
C ALA A 253 -6.74 -18.55 14.56
N GLY A 254 -6.06 -17.47 14.17
CA GLY A 254 -4.94 -17.48 13.23
C GLY A 254 -4.75 -16.11 12.59
N ALA A 255 -3.79 -16.00 11.67
CA ALA A 255 -3.52 -14.75 10.98
C ALA A 255 -3.17 -14.96 9.51
N VAL A 256 -3.63 -14.02 8.67
CA VAL A 256 -3.17 -13.83 7.29
C VAL A 256 -2.26 -12.60 7.28
N SER A 257 -0.95 -12.85 7.21
CA SER A 257 0.09 -11.82 7.15
C SER A 257 0.46 -11.56 5.70
N CYS A 258 0.02 -10.43 5.14
CA CYS A 258 0.34 -10.04 3.77
C CYS A 258 1.51 -9.06 3.73
N GLN A 259 2.46 -9.22 2.81
CA GLN A 259 3.52 -8.25 2.53
C GLN A 259 4.36 -7.83 3.75
N ALA A 260 4.67 -8.78 4.62
CA ALA A 260 5.53 -8.58 5.78
C ALA A 260 6.81 -9.41 5.67
N GLY A 261 7.89 -8.92 6.27
CA GLY A 261 9.16 -9.61 6.41
C GLY A 261 9.58 -9.67 7.89
N PRO A 262 10.71 -10.32 8.21
CA PRO A 262 11.21 -10.38 9.58
C PRO A 262 11.66 -9.02 10.10
N ARG A 263 12.02 -8.10 9.22
CA ARG A 263 12.37 -6.69 9.47
C ARG A 263 12.03 -5.84 8.25
N VAL A 264 11.88 -4.53 8.44
CA VAL A 264 11.70 -3.55 7.36
C VAL A 264 12.58 -2.33 7.60
N THR A 265 13.27 -1.87 6.56
CA THR A 265 14.19 -0.71 6.63
C THR A 265 14.06 0.18 5.38
N GLY A 266 14.55 1.41 5.46
CA GLY A 266 14.70 2.30 4.29
C GLY A 266 13.37 2.80 3.71
N ARG A 267 12.34 2.96 4.55
CA ARG A 267 10.99 3.37 4.13
C ARG A 267 10.64 4.82 4.48
N SER A 268 11.38 5.43 5.39
CA SER A 268 11.21 6.84 5.77
C SER A 268 11.99 7.78 4.85
N THR A 269 11.38 8.91 4.51
CA THR A 269 12.01 10.05 3.84
C THR A 269 11.44 11.34 4.42
N PRO A 270 12.23 12.43 4.55
CA PRO A 270 11.74 13.72 5.03
C PRO A 270 10.51 14.25 4.24
N ALA A 271 10.34 13.81 2.99
CA ALA A 271 9.21 14.21 2.15
C ALA A 271 7.85 13.70 2.64
N LEU A 272 7.80 12.63 3.44
CA LEU A 272 6.54 12.08 3.97
C LEU A 272 5.82 13.02 4.95
N ARG A 273 6.55 13.94 5.58
CA ARG A 273 6.05 14.87 6.60
C ARG A 273 6.61 16.30 6.43
N SER A 274 6.86 16.71 5.19
CA SER A 274 7.41 18.04 4.90
C SER A 274 6.31 19.10 4.80
N ALA A 275 6.55 20.29 5.37
CA ALA A 275 5.63 21.42 5.30
C ALA A 275 5.55 22.08 3.92
N VAL A 276 6.51 21.80 3.03
CA VAL A 276 6.59 22.37 1.67
C VAL A 276 6.30 21.34 0.58
N ILE A 277 6.00 20.10 0.95
CA ILE A 277 5.59 19.03 0.02
C ILE A 277 4.16 18.66 0.38
N ASN A 278 3.27 18.69 -0.61
CA ASN A 278 1.88 18.30 -0.39
C ASN A 278 1.79 16.79 -0.15
N GLN A 279 1.59 16.39 1.12
CA GLN A 279 1.50 14.98 1.52
C GLN A 279 0.36 14.25 0.79
N ALA A 280 -0.75 14.93 0.49
CA ALA A 280 -1.89 14.36 -0.24
C ALA A 280 -1.58 14.03 -1.71
N LEU A 281 -0.41 14.44 -2.23
CA LEU A 281 0.14 14.01 -3.52
C LEU A 281 1.33 13.07 -3.34
N HIS A 282 2.23 13.40 -2.42
CA HIS A 282 3.50 12.68 -2.27
C HIS A 282 3.33 11.27 -1.67
N VAL A 283 2.54 11.09 -0.60
CA VAL A 283 2.33 9.76 0.01
C VAL A 283 1.65 8.77 -0.94
N PRO A 284 0.54 9.12 -1.61
CA PRO A 284 -0.05 8.27 -2.66
C PRO A 284 0.92 7.87 -3.74
N GLU A 285 1.79 8.80 -4.14
CA GLU A 285 2.75 8.58 -5.20
C GLU A 285 3.93 7.71 -4.73
N TRP A 286 4.36 7.88 -3.49
CA TRP A 286 5.36 7.06 -2.81
C TRP A 286 4.94 5.59 -2.75
N THR A 287 3.64 5.33 -2.61
CA THR A 287 3.08 3.97 -2.54
C THR A 287 2.63 3.43 -3.90
N TYR A 288 2.33 4.27 -4.89
CA TYR A 288 1.75 3.84 -6.16
C TYR A 288 2.59 2.81 -6.92
N GLY A 289 3.91 3.02 -6.94
CA GLY A 289 4.87 2.12 -7.58
C GLY A 289 5.00 0.75 -6.92
N LEU A 290 4.26 0.48 -5.85
CA LEU A 290 4.25 -0.82 -5.17
C LEU A 290 3.12 -1.74 -5.67
N MET A 291 2.18 -1.21 -6.45
CA MET A 291 1.10 -1.99 -7.08
C MET A 291 1.58 -2.65 -8.37
N ASN A 292 0.96 -3.76 -8.75
CA ASN A 292 1.11 -4.32 -10.08
C ASN A 292 0.45 -3.38 -11.10
N PRO A 293 1.16 -2.89 -12.14
CA PRO A 293 0.56 -2.04 -13.17
C PRO A 293 -0.55 -2.73 -13.98
N ALA A 294 -0.62 -4.07 -13.98
CA ALA A 294 -1.69 -4.83 -14.60
C ALA A 294 -2.96 -4.94 -13.72
N SER A 295 -2.89 -4.56 -12.44
CA SER A 295 -4.08 -4.46 -11.58
C SER A 295 -5.08 -3.46 -12.17
N PRO A 296 -6.41 -3.68 -12.01
CA PRO A 296 -7.42 -2.79 -12.56
C PRO A 296 -7.18 -1.33 -12.16
N LEU A 297 -7.16 -0.43 -13.15
CA LEU A 297 -6.81 0.98 -12.96
C LEU A 297 -7.69 1.64 -11.89
N GLU A 298 -8.98 1.34 -11.86
CA GLU A 298 -9.90 1.89 -10.87
C GLU A 298 -9.50 1.57 -9.42
N HIS A 299 -9.06 0.34 -9.15
CA HIS A 299 -8.61 -0.05 -7.83
C HIS A 299 -7.29 0.60 -7.46
N ARG A 300 -6.37 0.71 -8.42
CA ARG A 300 -5.11 1.46 -8.24
C ARG A 300 -5.38 2.94 -7.95
N ASP A 301 -6.33 3.53 -8.66
CA ASP A 301 -6.78 4.91 -8.43
C ASP A 301 -7.47 5.06 -7.06
N ARG A 302 -8.23 4.06 -6.61
CA ARG A 302 -8.83 4.05 -5.27
C ARG A 302 -7.77 3.95 -4.16
N VAL A 303 -6.73 3.13 -4.33
CA VAL A 303 -5.60 3.07 -3.39
C VAL A 303 -4.90 4.43 -3.34
N TRP A 304 -4.61 5.03 -4.50
CA TRP A 304 -4.01 6.36 -4.58
C TRP A 304 -4.87 7.42 -3.88
N TRP A 305 -6.18 7.44 -4.16
CA TRP A 305 -7.12 8.38 -3.55
C TRP A 305 -7.26 8.19 -2.03
N GLY A 306 -7.28 6.95 -1.54
CA GLY A 306 -7.31 6.65 -0.11
C GLY A 306 -6.11 7.26 0.61
N TYR A 307 -4.91 7.08 0.06
CA TYR A 307 -3.71 7.73 0.59
C TYR A 307 -3.74 9.26 0.50
N SER A 308 -4.44 9.84 -0.50
CA SER A 308 -4.59 11.29 -0.61
C SER A 308 -5.48 11.88 0.48
N SER A 309 -6.26 11.03 1.14
CA SER A 309 -7.23 11.42 2.17
C SER A 309 -6.71 11.18 3.60
N GLY A 310 -5.46 10.73 3.75
CA GLY A 310 -4.86 10.41 5.04
C GLY A 310 -4.53 11.64 5.90
N GLY A 311 -4.47 11.43 7.21
CA GLY A 311 -4.09 12.46 8.19
C GLY A 311 -2.64 12.93 8.03
N TYR A 312 -2.40 14.20 8.33
CA TYR A 312 -1.05 14.78 8.26
C TYR A 312 -0.07 14.02 9.17
N GLY A 313 1.02 13.52 8.60
CA GLY A 313 2.07 12.81 9.31
C GLY A 313 1.70 11.42 9.85
N ALA A 314 0.48 10.90 9.61
CA ALA A 314 0.08 9.56 10.06
C ALA A 314 0.90 8.46 9.36
N TYR A 315 1.02 8.51 8.03
CA TYR A 315 1.85 7.56 7.27
C TYR A 315 3.31 7.56 7.73
N ASP A 316 3.90 8.74 7.97
CA ASP A 316 5.28 8.86 8.45
C ASP A 316 5.46 8.22 9.84
N ALA A 317 4.54 8.50 10.77
CA ALA A 317 4.55 7.92 12.12
C ALA A 317 4.40 6.40 12.11
N ASP A 318 3.50 5.87 11.27
CA ASP A 318 3.32 4.43 11.08
C ASP A 318 4.56 3.77 10.51
N ILE A 319 5.19 4.36 9.49
CA ILE A 319 6.45 3.84 8.95
C ILE A 319 7.58 3.90 9.98
N ALA A 320 7.64 4.96 10.78
CA ALA A 320 8.62 5.07 11.87
C ALA A 320 8.42 3.97 12.93
N GLY A 321 7.18 3.62 13.24
CA GLY A 321 6.83 2.49 14.10
C GLY A 321 7.13 1.14 13.47
N TYR A 322 6.74 0.95 12.21
CA TYR A 322 6.93 -0.30 11.48
C TYR A 322 8.42 -0.68 11.35
N GLN A 323 9.30 0.30 11.17
CA GLN A 323 10.75 0.05 11.09
C GLN A 323 11.37 -0.43 12.43
N GLN A 324 10.63 -0.37 13.55
CA GLN A 324 11.06 -0.92 14.83
C GLN A 324 10.71 -2.40 14.98
N TRP A 325 9.92 -2.97 14.05
CA TRP A 325 9.61 -4.40 14.05
C TRP A 325 10.85 -5.25 13.79
N ASP A 326 11.11 -6.21 14.69
CA ASP A 326 12.03 -7.33 14.47
C ASP A 326 11.38 -8.62 14.99
N LEU A 327 11.20 -9.60 14.08
CA LEU A 327 10.69 -10.92 14.41
C LEU A 327 11.47 -11.57 15.57
N ALA A 328 12.78 -11.34 15.67
CA ALA A 328 13.62 -11.95 16.70
C ALA A 328 13.17 -11.64 18.14
N GLU A 329 12.43 -10.54 18.36
CA GLU A 329 11.90 -10.18 19.68
C GLU A 329 10.81 -11.14 20.16
N VAL A 330 10.08 -11.77 19.25
CA VAL A 330 8.92 -12.64 19.56
C VAL A 330 9.03 -14.05 18.97
N GLU A 331 10.04 -14.31 18.16
CA GLU A 331 10.26 -15.61 17.49
C GLU A 331 10.27 -16.78 18.47
N HIS A 332 10.89 -16.60 19.64
CA HIS A 332 10.97 -17.61 20.69
C HIS A 332 9.63 -17.97 21.34
N LEU A 333 8.58 -17.17 21.12
CA LEU A 333 7.22 -17.42 21.61
C LEU A 333 6.39 -18.22 20.61
N LEU A 334 6.82 -18.30 19.34
CA LEU A 334 6.11 -19.01 18.28
C LEU A 334 6.49 -20.48 18.29
N THR A 335 5.49 -21.36 18.42
CA THR A 335 5.65 -22.81 18.48
C THR A 335 4.77 -23.49 17.43
N LEU A 336 4.83 -24.82 17.36
CA LEU A 336 3.91 -25.60 16.51
C LEU A 336 2.45 -25.53 17.00
N ASP A 337 2.23 -25.19 18.27
CA ASP A 337 0.90 -25.08 18.89
C ASP A 337 0.33 -23.65 18.78
N SER A 338 1.13 -22.67 18.31
CA SER A 338 0.62 -21.34 18.02
C SER A 338 -0.42 -21.39 16.90
N PRO A 339 -1.45 -20.50 16.89
CA PRO A 339 -2.37 -20.39 15.78
C PRO A 339 -1.66 -20.22 14.43
N HIS A 340 -2.23 -20.82 13.38
CA HIS A 340 -1.57 -20.84 12.06
C HIS A 340 -1.41 -19.44 11.47
N ILE A 341 -0.24 -19.15 10.91
CA ILE A 341 0.05 -17.89 10.20
C ILE A 341 0.22 -18.17 8.71
N ALA A 342 -0.74 -17.75 7.90
CA ALA A 342 -0.64 -17.79 6.45
C ALA A 342 0.04 -16.51 5.93
N VAL A 343 1.26 -16.64 5.40
CA VAL A 343 2.02 -15.54 4.83
C VAL A 343 1.78 -15.44 3.32
N LEU A 344 1.24 -14.32 2.87
CA LEU A 344 1.00 -14.04 1.45
C LEU A 344 1.91 -12.92 0.96
N SER A 345 2.52 -13.07 -0.21
CA SER A 345 3.40 -12.03 -0.78
C SER A 345 3.15 -11.81 -2.26
N GLY A 346 3.13 -10.55 -2.68
CA GLY A 346 2.88 -10.13 -4.05
C GLY A 346 4.19 -10.01 -4.80
N ALA A 347 4.28 -10.60 -5.99
CA ALA A 347 5.51 -10.57 -6.78
C ALA A 347 5.95 -9.14 -7.19
N TYR A 348 5.02 -8.19 -7.27
CA TYR A 348 5.30 -6.79 -7.61
C TYR A 348 5.64 -5.91 -6.41
N ASP A 349 5.62 -6.47 -5.19
CA ASP A 349 6.00 -5.75 -3.99
C ASP A 349 7.52 -5.53 -3.97
N THR A 350 7.91 -4.28 -4.15
CA THR A 350 9.30 -3.85 -4.02
C THR A 350 9.59 -3.23 -2.66
N SER A 351 8.58 -2.95 -1.84
CA SER A 351 8.76 -2.46 -0.48
C SER A 351 9.21 -3.58 0.44
N VAL A 352 8.51 -4.72 0.40
CA VAL A 352 8.85 -5.94 1.11
C VAL A 352 9.01 -7.04 0.06
N PRO A 353 10.24 -7.32 -0.41
CA PRO A 353 10.43 -8.27 -1.50
C PRO A 353 9.96 -9.67 -1.09
N PRO A 354 9.46 -10.51 -2.02
CA PRO A 354 8.95 -11.84 -1.69
C PRO A 354 9.94 -12.77 -0.97
N SER A 355 11.24 -12.55 -1.13
CA SER A 355 12.27 -13.24 -0.37
C SER A 355 12.16 -12.98 1.14
N ALA A 356 11.84 -11.75 1.56
CA ALA A 356 11.67 -11.40 2.97
C ALA A 356 10.41 -12.04 3.57
N SER A 357 9.30 -12.09 2.84
CA SER A 357 8.10 -12.80 3.29
C SER A 357 8.29 -14.32 3.37
N ARG A 358 9.07 -14.89 2.44
CA ARG A 358 9.46 -16.30 2.50
C ARG A 358 10.35 -16.58 3.71
N GLU A 359 11.30 -15.69 4.02
CA GLU A 359 12.13 -15.78 5.22
C GLU A 359 11.29 -15.71 6.50
N LEU A 360 10.35 -14.76 6.58
CA LEU A 360 9.41 -14.64 7.70
C LEU A 360 8.67 -15.96 7.95
N ALA A 361 8.05 -16.52 6.91
CA ALA A 361 7.32 -17.78 7.04
C ALA A 361 8.23 -18.96 7.42
N GLY A 362 9.44 -19.04 6.85
CA GLY A 362 10.39 -20.11 7.14
C GLY A 362 10.95 -20.10 8.56
N ARG A 363 10.81 -18.98 9.29
CA ARG A 363 11.23 -18.81 10.68
C ARG A 363 10.12 -19.10 11.69
N ILE A 364 8.88 -19.27 11.25
CA ILE A 364 7.73 -19.50 12.12
C ILE A 364 7.32 -20.99 12.00
N PRO A 365 7.32 -21.76 13.11
CA PRO A 365 7.06 -23.20 13.04
C PRO A 365 5.71 -23.59 12.43
N ASN A 366 4.63 -22.87 12.78
CA ASN A 366 3.28 -23.10 12.25
C ASN A 366 2.86 -22.01 11.25
N ALA A 367 3.64 -21.82 10.18
CA ALA A 367 3.31 -20.89 9.11
C ALA A 367 3.30 -21.54 7.72
N SER A 368 2.55 -20.94 6.81
CA SER A 368 2.60 -21.23 5.38
C SER A 368 3.05 -20.01 4.58
N PHE A 369 3.59 -20.21 3.39
CA PHE A 369 3.96 -19.14 2.47
C PHE A 369 3.35 -19.38 1.10
N GLU A 370 2.74 -18.34 0.53
CA GLU A 370 2.23 -18.37 -0.84
C GLU A 370 2.57 -17.07 -1.58
N LEU A 371 3.16 -17.23 -2.77
CA LEU A 371 3.46 -16.13 -3.68
C LEU A 371 2.23 -15.86 -4.57
N MET A 372 1.84 -14.60 -4.67
CA MET A 372 0.81 -14.08 -5.57
C MET A 372 1.52 -13.44 -6.78
N PRO A 373 1.79 -14.18 -7.87
CA PRO A 373 2.60 -13.73 -9.01
C PRO A 373 2.06 -12.49 -9.72
N ASP A 374 0.78 -12.22 -9.55
CA ASP A 374 0.03 -11.20 -10.27
C ASP A 374 -0.41 -10.03 -9.38
N LEU A 375 0.08 -9.94 -8.15
CA LEU A 375 -0.25 -8.87 -7.20
C LEU A 375 1.01 -8.15 -6.70
N GLY A 376 0.85 -6.91 -6.26
CA GLY A 376 1.85 -6.08 -5.62
C GLY A 376 1.60 -5.94 -4.12
N HIS A 377 2.00 -4.81 -3.54
CA HIS A 377 1.99 -4.54 -2.10
C HIS A 377 0.59 -4.35 -1.50
N PHE A 378 -0.43 -4.09 -2.32
CA PHE A 378 -1.79 -3.83 -1.84
C PHE A 378 -2.78 -4.87 -2.36
N PRO A 379 -2.51 -6.19 -2.22
CA PRO A 379 -3.20 -7.22 -2.99
C PRO A 379 -4.73 -7.15 -2.80
N HIS A 380 -5.17 -6.96 -1.55
CA HIS A 380 -6.56 -6.81 -1.13
C HIS A 380 -7.28 -5.58 -1.71
N ALA A 381 -6.54 -4.50 -1.98
CA ALA A 381 -7.11 -3.22 -2.39
C ALA A 381 -6.93 -2.94 -3.90
N GLU A 382 -5.82 -3.42 -4.50
CA GLU A 382 -5.48 -3.21 -5.90
C GLU A 382 -6.17 -4.20 -6.84
N HIS A 383 -6.47 -5.42 -6.37
CA HIS A 383 -7.21 -6.41 -7.15
C HIS A 383 -8.01 -7.36 -6.23
N PRO A 384 -9.11 -6.87 -5.61
CA PRO A 384 -9.84 -7.58 -4.56
C PRO A 384 -10.31 -8.99 -4.97
N ALA A 385 -10.91 -9.13 -6.15
CA ALA A 385 -11.38 -10.41 -6.67
C ALA A 385 -10.26 -11.46 -6.82
N ARG A 386 -9.05 -11.02 -7.19
CA ARG A 386 -7.91 -11.92 -7.36
C ARG A 386 -7.29 -12.27 -6.02
N PHE A 387 -7.18 -11.29 -5.12
CA PHE A 387 -6.73 -11.53 -3.75
C PHE A 387 -7.64 -12.50 -3.00
N ALA A 388 -8.97 -12.40 -3.17
CA ALA A 388 -9.93 -13.28 -2.52
C ALA A 388 -9.64 -14.76 -2.75
N HIS A 389 -9.20 -15.14 -3.95
CA HIS A 389 -8.80 -16.53 -4.25
C HIS A 389 -7.66 -17.03 -3.36
N TYR A 390 -6.62 -16.21 -3.15
CA TYR A 390 -5.50 -16.56 -2.26
C TYR A 390 -5.90 -16.50 -0.79
N LEU A 391 -6.74 -15.52 -0.42
CA LEU A 391 -7.25 -15.36 0.93
C LEU A 391 -8.09 -16.58 1.34
N GLU A 392 -8.97 -17.08 0.47
CA GLU A 392 -9.76 -18.29 0.75
C GLU A 392 -8.87 -19.50 1.04
N GLY A 393 -7.80 -19.71 0.28
CA GLY A 393 -6.84 -20.77 0.54
C GLY A 393 -6.13 -20.61 1.89
N ALA A 394 -5.76 -19.38 2.24
CA ALA A 394 -5.17 -19.05 3.54
C ALA A 394 -6.15 -19.30 4.70
N LEU A 395 -7.40 -18.85 4.57
CA LEU A 395 -8.45 -19.02 5.56
C LEU A 395 -8.79 -20.50 5.76
N ALA A 396 -8.86 -21.28 4.67
CA ALA A 396 -9.08 -22.72 4.75
C ALA A 396 -7.98 -23.43 5.54
N ARG A 397 -6.69 -23.06 5.33
CA ARG A 397 -5.57 -23.60 6.12
C ARG A 397 -5.72 -23.28 7.61
N ILE A 398 -6.02 -22.02 7.94
CA ILE A 398 -6.22 -21.57 9.33
C ILE A 398 -7.36 -22.35 10.00
N LEU A 399 -8.51 -22.48 9.34
CA LEU A 399 -9.68 -23.16 9.90
C LEU A 399 -9.55 -24.70 9.93
N SER A 400 -8.62 -25.26 9.15
CA SER A 400 -8.33 -26.69 9.14
C SER A 400 -7.22 -27.10 10.10
N ALA A 401 -6.50 -26.14 10.67
CA ALA A 401 -5.45 -26.42 11.65
C ALA A 401 -6.09 -27.03 12.90
N PRO A 402 -5.53 -28.15 13.42
CA PRO A 402 -6.12 -28.91 14.52
C PRO A 402 -6.18 -28.15 15.85
#